data_AF-A0A7S1J2E9-F1
#
_entry.id   AF-A0A7S1J2E9-F1
#
_cell.length_a   1.000
_cell.length_b   1.000
_cell.length_c   1.000
_cell.angle_alpha   90.00
_cell.angle_beta   90.00
_cell.angle_gamma   90.00
#
_symmetry.space_group_name_H-M   'P 1'
#
loop_
_entity.id
_entity.type
_entity.pdbx_description
1 polymer ?
#
loop_
_entity_poly.entity_id
_entity_poly.type
_entity_poly.pdbx_seq_one_letter_code
_entity_poly.pdbx_strand_id
1 'polypeptide(L)'
;PLKLFYANSEFKWGKPTFVISNKYAVEMFTRPQNFININTLKQTLALITKKYQVVYVRPGVPPPEEGAPMEPDLKDIEMLRKEYPDVIIMTDLWQKYKDKGLTRDQLELMVYANCDHFLAVQGSHANLLAYFGGNLIIYNKMGPEVSIPTASPFAWYTRFGGANVTVVRYYDALVEIVL
;
A
#
# COMPACT_ATOMS: atom_id res chain seq x y z
N PRO A 1 12.50 6.40 -13.36
CA PRO A 1 12.77 7.85 -13.10
C PRO A 1 12.48 8.27 -11.65
N LEU A 2 11.25 8.06 -11.13
CA LEU A 2 10.89 8.48 -9.76
C LEU A 2 11.68 7.73 -8.68
N LYS A 3 11.88 6.42 -8.84
CA LYS A 3 12.68 5.62 -7.89
C LYS A 3 14.09 6.20 -7.69
N LEU A 4 14.78 6.57 -8.77
CA LEU A 4 16.12 7.15 -8.69
C LEU A 4 16.10 8.56 -8.10
N PHE A 5 15.10 9.36 -8.45
CA PHE A 5 14.98 10.75 -7.99
C PHE A 5 14.72 10.85 -6.48
N TYR A 6 13.88 9.97 -5.94
CA TYR A 6 13.50 9.97 -4.51
C TYR A 6 14.34 9.01 -3.65
N ALA A 7 15.31 8.30 -4.24
CA ALA A 7 16.20 7.40 -3.50
C ALA A 7 16.96 8.16 -2.41
N ASN A 8 17.08 7.55 -1.24
CA ASN A 8 17.66 8.19 -0.06
C ASN A 8 18.25 7.16 0.90
N SER A 9 19.00 7.62 1.91
CA SER A 9 19.54 6.77 2.98
C SER A 9 18.66 6.72 4.23
N GLU A 10 17.67 7.61 4.36
CA GLU A 10 16.87 7.79 5.58
C GLU A 10 15.89 6.63 5.80
N PHE A 11 15.14 6.26 4.77
CA PHE A 11 14.13 5.20 4.83
C PHE A 11 14.69 3.89 4.29
N LYS A 12 15.76 3.42 4.92
CA LYS A 12 16.37 2.11 4.68
C LYS A 12 16.48 1.37 5.99
N TRP A 13 15.93 0.17 6.02
CA TRP A 13 15.91 -0.68 7.22
C TRP A 13 16.80 -1.90 7.02
N GLY A 14 17.04 -2.64 8.10
CA GLY A 14 17.89 -3.85 8.06
C GLY A 14 17.31 -4.99 7.22
N LYS A 15 16.02 -4.92 6.86
CA LYS A 15 15.34 -5.85 5.96
C LYS A 15 14.89 -5.11 4.70
N PRO A 16 14.73 -5.81 3.54
CA PRO A 16 14.09 -5.23 2.38
C PRO A 16 12.70 -4.68 2.73
N THR A 17 12.34 -3.55 2.15
CA THR A 17 11.05 -2.90 2.41
C THR A 17 9.93 -3.61 1.65
N PHE A 18 8.78 -3.78 2.31
CA PHE A 18 7.52 -4.18 1.68
C PHE A 18 6.44 -3.17 2.05
N VAL A 19 5.83 -2.54 1.06
CA VAL A 19 4.77 -1.54 1.29
C VAL A 19 3.41 -2.19 1.06
N ILE A 20 2.51 -2.07 2.05
CA ILE A 20 1.09 -2.40 1.91
C ILE A 20 0.29 -1.10 1.86
N SER A 21 -0.47 -0.87 0.80
CA SER A 21 -1.43 0.23 0.68
C SER A 21 -2.86 -0.31 0.64
N ASN A 22 -3.60 -0.07 1.71
CA ASN A 22 -4.97 -0.56 1.86
C ASN A 22 -5.92 0.61 2.11
N LYS A 23 -7.05 0.62 1.40
CA LYS A 23 -8.07 1.65 1.50
C LYS A 23 -9.37 0.99 1.95
N TYR A 24 -10.08 1.60 2.89
CA TYR A 24 -11.39 1.13 3.32
C TYR A 24 -12.42 2.25 3.17
N ALA A 25 -12.68 2.59 1.92
CA ALA A 25 -13.57 3.67 1.52
C ALA A 25 -14.86 3.12 0.89
N VAL A 26 -15.94 3.88 1.04
CA VAL A 26 -17.20 3.68 0.31
C VAL A 26 -17.01 4.25 -1.10
N GLU A 27 -17.13 3.40 -2.11
CA GLU A 27 -17.07 3.80 -3.52
C GLU A 27 -18.46 3.68 -4.15
N MET A 28 -18.86 4.72 -4.90
CA MET A 28 -20.11 4.75 -5.68
C MET A 28 -21.38 4.40 -4.87
N PHE A 29 -21.50 4.92 -3.64
CA PHE A 29 -22.67 4.75 -2.75
C PHE A 29 -22.97 3.31 -2.33
N THR A 30 -22.00 2.40 -2.43
CA THR A 30 -22.10 1.01 -1.96
C THR A 30 -21.12 0.72 -0.83
N ARG A 31 -21.32 -0.39 -0.10
CA ARG A 31 -20.38 -0.84 0.96
C ARG A 31 -18.96 -0.98 0.39
N PRO A 32 -17.88 -0.78 1.18
CA PRO A 32 -16.51 -0.94 0.70
C PRO A 32 -16.30 -2.31 0.04
N GLN A 33 -15.69 -2.33 -1.15
CA GLN A 33 -15.48 -3.56 -1.95
C GLN A 33 -14.01 -3.92 -2.13
N ASN A 34 -13.19 -2.95 -2.52
CA ASN A 34 -11.78 -3.12 -2.85
C ASN A 34 -10.89 -2.79 -1.64
N PHE A 35 -10.94 -3.64 -0.63
CA PHE A 35 -10.11 -3.54 0.57
C PHE A 35 -9.60 -4.91 1.01
N ILE A 36 -8.46 -4.93 1.69
CA ILE A 36 -7.93 -6.10 2.40
C ILE A 36 -8.54 -6.09 3.79
N ASN A 37 -9.32 -7.13 4.12
CA ASN A 37 -9.93 -7.22 5.45
C ASN A 37 -8.89 -7.58 6.54
N ILE A 38 -9.28 -7.46 7.81
CA ILE A 38 -8.39 -7.73 8.95
C ILE A 38 -7.80 -9.15 8.92
N ASN A 39 -8.60 -10.17 8.68
CA ASN A 39 -8.12 -11.56 8.71
C ASN A 39 -7.07 -11.82 7.62
N THR A 40 -7.35 -11.37 6.40
CA THR A 40 -6.42 -11.49 5.27
C THR A 40 -5.16 -10.67 5.50
N LEU A 41 -5.28 -9.46 6.06
CA LEU A 41 -4.14 -8.61 6.40
C LEU A 41 -3.25 -9.31 7.45
N LYS A 42 -3.82 -9.90 8.49
CA LYS A 42 -3.07 -10.66 9.52
C LYS A 42 -2.35 -11.87 8.93
N GLN A 43 -3.02 -12.64 8.08
CA GLN A 43 -2.41 -13.78 7.37
C GLN A 43 -1.24 -13.31 6.50
N THR A 44 -1.43 -12.25 5.72
CA THR A 44 -0.39 -11.64 4.88
C THR A 44 0.81 -11.19 5.72
N LEU A 45 0.56 -10.43 6.79
CA LEU A 45 1.61 -9.90 7.68
C LEU A 45 2.41 -11.02 8.36
N ALA A 46 1.75 -12.10 8.79
CA ALA A 46 2.42 -13.24 9.42
C ALA A 46 3.45 -13.92 8.49
N LEU A 47 3.25 -13.83 7.18
CA LEU A 47 4.16 -14.36 6.17
C LEU A 47 5.30 -13.37 5.88
N ILE A 48 4.98 -12.11 5.61
CA ILE A 48 5.96 -11.16 5.07
C ILE A 48 6.83 -10.49 6.13
N THR A 49 6.34 -10.28 7.36
CA THR A 49 7.10 -9.55 8.42
C THR A 49 8.38 -10.29 8.86
N LYS A 50 8.44 -11.60 8.63
CA LYS A 50 9.65 -12.42 8.86
C LYS A 50 10.79 -11.98 7.94
N LYS A 51 10.49 -11.74 6.66
CA LYS A 51 11.46 -11.45 5.59
C LYS A 51 11.64 -9.95 5.32
N TYR A 52 10.62 -9.15 5.56
CA TYR A 52 10.55 -7.74 5.14
C TYR A 52 10.35 -6.78 6.31
N GLN A 53 10.86 -5.56 6.17
CA GLN A 53 10.36 -4.42 6.93
C GLN A 53 9.08 -3.95 6.25
N VAL A 54 7.94 -4.13 6.94
CA VAL A 54 6.65 -3.74 6.37
C VAL A 54 6.35 -2.28 6.70
N VAL A 55 5.91 -1.53 5.71
CA VAL A 55 5.33 -0.19 5.85
C VAL A 55 3.88 -0.24 5.42
N TYR A 56 2.96 0.12 6.32
CA TYR A 56 1.53 0.16 6.07
C TYR A 56 1.05 1.58 5.78
N VAL A 57 0.34 1.74 4.68
CA VAL A 57 -0.23 3.01 4.22
C VAL A 57 -1.75 2.86 4.15
N ARG A 58 -2.47 3.70 4.91
CA ARG A 58 -3.92 3.89 4.76
C ARG A 58 -4.19 5.24 4.07
N PRO A 59 -4.43 5.26 2.74
CA PRO A 59 -4.63 6.50 2.00
C PRO A 59 -5.92 7.19 2.46
N GLY A 60 -5.95 8.52 2.45
CA GLY A 60 -7.17 9.29 2.68
C GLY A 60 -7.67 9.37 4.13
N VAL A 61 -7.06 8.63 5.07
CA VAL A 61 -7.32 8.84 6.50
C VAL A 61 -6.46 10.03 6.95
N PRO A 62 -7.09 11.17 7.33
CA PRO A 62 -6.36 12.28 7.92
C PRO A 62 -5.78 11.86 9.27
N PRO A 63 -4.78 12.58 9.79
CA PRO A 63 -4.43 12.51 11.20
C PRO A 63 -5.70 12.67 12.06
N PRO A 64 -5.79 12.00 13.22
CA PRO A 64 -6.94 12.15 14.13
C PRO A 64 -7.28 13.61 14.48
N GLU A 65 -6.29 14.50 14.37
CA GLU A 65 -6.36 15.93 14.66
C GLU A 65 -7.11 16.76 13.59
N GLU A 66 -7.32 16.23 12.37
CA GLU A 66 -7.82 17.01 11.21
C GLU A 66 -9.31 16.83 10.90
N GLY A 67 -10.06 16.06 11.70
CA GLY A 67 -11.54 16.11 11.71
C GLY A 67 -12.27 15.82 10.39
N ALA A 68 -11.73 14.99 9.48
CA ALA A 68 -12.41 14.66 8.22
C ALA A 68 -13.38 13.45 8.35
N PRO A 69 -14.35 13.30 7.43
CA PRO A 69 -15.57 12.53 7.65
C PRO A 69 -15.36 11.01 7.66
N MET A 70 -15.93 10.37 8.68
CA MET A 70 -16.79 9.17 8.65
C MET A 70 -16.46 8.03 7.65
N GLU A 71 -15.19 7.76 7.33
CA GLU A 71 -14.84 6.45 6.76
C GLU A 71 -15.21 5.37 7.79
N PRO A 72 -15.80 4.24 7.36
CA PRO A 72 -15.97 3.10 8.24
C PRO A 72 -14.60 2.71 8.83
N ASP A 73 -14.54 2.45 10.12
CA ASP A 73 -13.28 2.07 10.76
C ASP A 73 -13.03 0.56 10.56
N LEU A 74 -12.04 0.21 9.73
CA LEU A 74 -11.62 -1.18 9.53
C LEU A 74 -10.98 -1.79 10.80
N LYS A 75 -10.53 -0.96 11.75
CA LYS A 75 -9.74 -1.35 12.93
C LYS A 75 -8.36 -1.94 12.60
N ASP A 76 -7.86 -1.67 11.40
CA ASP A 76 -6.55 -2.13 10.91
C ASP A 76 -5.39 -1.45 11.65
N ILE A 77 -5.43 -0.13 11.82
CA ILE A 77 -4.38 0.62 12.53
C ILE A 77 -4.30 0.20 14.00
N GLU A 78 -5.45 0.01 14.65
CA GLU A 78 -5.52 -0.48 16.04
C GLU A 78 -4.94 -1.89 16.14
N MET A 79 -5.35 -2.79 15.23
CA MET A 79 -4.83 -4.16 15.15
C MET A 79 -3.32 -4.18 14.91
N LEU A 80 -2.81 -3.36 13.98
CA LEU A 80 -1.38 -3.25 13.67
C LEU A 80 -0.57 -2.81 14.89
N ARG A 81 -1.01 -1.76 15.60
CA ARG A 81 -0.32 -1.28 16.80
C ARG A 81 -0.27 -2.32 17.91
N LYS A 82 -1.35 -3.11 18.06
CA LYS A 82 -1.46 -4.12 19.11
C LYS A 82 -0.69 -5.41 18.80
N GLU A 83 -0.78 -5.90 17.58
CA GLU A 83 -0.34 -7.25 17.21
C GLU A 83 0.93 -7.27 16.35
N TYR A 84 1.26 -6.18 15.66
CA TYR A 84 2.40 -6.07 14.76
C TYR A 84 3.17 -4.76 15.00
N PRO A 85 3.74 -4.54 16.21
CA PRO A 85 4.39 -3.27 16.57
C PRO A 85 5.60 -2.90 15.69
N ASP A 86 6.20 -3.90 15.02
CA ASP A 86 7.30 -3.68 14.08
C ASP A 86 6.85 -3.19 12.69
N VAL A 87 5.54 -3.22 12.40
CA VAL A 87 5.00 -2.63 11.16
C VAL A 87 5.00 -1.11 11.30
N ILE A 88 5.66 -0.44 10.35
CA ILE A 88 5.71 1.02 10.33
C ILE A 88 4.41 1.53 9.73
N ILE A 89 3.62 2.26 10.52
CA ILE A 89 2.44 2.96 10.01
C ILE A 89 2.88 4.29 9.40
N MET A 90 2.59 4.51 8.13
CA MET A 90 3.07 5.67 7.37
C MET A 90 2.70 7.01 8.02
N THR A 91 1.48 7.13 8.54
CA THR A 91 1.04 8.34 9.25
C THR A 91 1.88 8.58 10.52
N ASP A 92 2.19 7.54 11.28
CA ASP A 92 3.03 7.65 12.48
C ASP A 92 4.48 7.99 12.12
N LEU A 93 4.98 7.46 11.00
CA LEU A 93 6.29 7.83 10.46
C LEU A 93 6.30 9.32 10.06
N TRP A 94 5.31 9.79 9.30
CA TRP A 94 5.24 11.20 8.90
C TRP A 94 5.16 12.16 10.08
N GLN A 95 4.40 11.84 11.13
CA GLN A 95 4.34 12.67 12.34
C GLN A 95 5.71 12.89 12.99
N LYS A 96 6.66 11.97 12.85
CA LYS A 96 8.04 12.12 13.34
C LYS A 96 8.91 13.05 12.48
N TYR A 97 8.48 13.35 11.25
CA TYR A 97 9.24 14.11 10.25
C TYR A 97 8.55 15.39 9.81
N LYS A 98 7.28 15.62 10.15
CA LYS A 98 6.53 16.82 9.72
C LYS A 98 7.24 18.13 10.10
N ASP A 99 7.85 18.19 11.28
CA ASP A 99 8.57 19.36 11.79
C ASP A 99 9.96 19.54 11.13
N LYS A 100 10.40 18.55 10.36
CA LYS A 100 11.64 18.62 9.54
C LYS A 100 11.37 19.15 8.14
N GLY A 101 10.16 19.62 7.85
CA GLY A 101 9.79 20.24 6.57
C GLY A 101 9.44 19.25 5.45
N LEU A 102 9.32 17.95 5.75
CA LEU A 102 8.83 16.97 4.78
C LEU A 102 7.31 16.93 4.78
N THR A 103 6.71 17.13 3.61
CA THR A 103 5.30 16.82 3.42
C THR A 103 5.07 15.31 3.51
N ARG A 104 3.84 14.90 3.79
CA ARG A 104 3.46 13.48 3.78
C ARG A 104 3.78 12.83 2.44
N ASP A 105 3.41 13.48 1.35
CA ASP A 105 3.63 12.97 -0.01
C ASP A 105 5.13 12.81 -0.31
N GLN A 106 5.96 13.78 0.06
CA GLN A 106 7.42 13.67 -0.13
C GLN A 106 7.99 12.47 0.63
N LEU A 107 7.57 12.28 1.88
CA LEU A 107 8.00 11.16 2.70
C LEU A 107 7.54 9.81 2.10
N GLU A 108 6.28 9.72 1.66
CA GLU A 108 5.76 8.51 1.00
C GLU A 108 6.60 8.17 -0.24
N LEU A 109 6.86 9.14 -1.12
CA LEU A 109 7.69 8.95 -2.32
C LEU A 109 9.11 8.50 -2.00
N MET A 110 9.71 9.05 -0.94
CA MET A 110 11.04 8.65 -0.46
C MET A 110 11.05 7.21 0.10
N VAL A 111 9.98 6.77 0.79
CA VAL A 111 9.85 5.37 1.21
C VAL A 111 9.70 4.45 0.01
N TYR A 112 8.84 4.81 -0.96
CA TYR A 112 8.59 3.99 -2.15
C TYR A 112 9.84 3.85 -3.03
N ALA A 113 10.70 4.86 -3.07
CA ALA A 113 11.97 4.82 -3.79
C ALA A 113 12.94 3.73 -3.28
N ASN A 114 12.87 3.39 -2.00
CA ASN A 114 13.70 2.36 -1.37
C ASN A 114 12.97 1.01 -1.24
N CYS A 115 11.88 0.80 -1.97
CA CYS A 115 11.06 -0.40 -1.92
C CYS A 115 10.99 -1.10 -3.29
N ASP A 116 10.99 -2.44 -3.28
CA ASP A 116 10.85 -3.29 -4.47
C ASP A 116 9.63 -4.22 -4.40
N HIS A 117 8.88 -4.20 -3.29
CA HIS A 117 7.74 -5.07 -3.07
C HIS A 117 6.53 -4.28 -2.57
N PHE A 118 5.45 -4.33 -3.34
CA PHE A 118 4.25 -3.57 -3.09
C PHE A 118 3.03 -4.49 -3.11
N LEU A 119 2.13 -4.28 -2.16
CA LEU A 119 0.76 -4.77 -2.18
C LEU A 119 -0.18 -3.60 -2.09
N ALA A 120 -1.05 -3.41 -3.06
CA ALA A 120 -2.03 -2.34 -3.04
C ALA A 120 -3.42 -2.85 -3.39
N VAL A 121 -4.45 -2.16 -2.93
CA VAL A 121 -5.79 -2.30 -3.51
C VAL A 121 -5.89 -1.47 -4.79
N GLN A 122 -6.83 -1.81 -5.68
CA GLN A 122 -7.08 -1.03 -6.89
C GLN A 122 -7.33 0.46 -6.56
N GLY A 123 -6.81 1.33 -7.43
CA GLY A 123 -6.98 2.78 -7.34
C GLY A 123 -5.71 3.57 -7.69
N SER A 124 -5.72 4.86 -7.34
CA SER A 124 -4.63 5.80 -7.64
C SER A 124 -3.31 5.44 -6.98
N HIS A 125 -3.32 4.90 -5.75
CA HIS A 125 -2.08 4.45 -5.09
C HIS A 125 -1.41 3.29 -5.83
N ALA A 126 -2.16 2.31 -6.33
CA ALA A 126 -1.57 1.25 -7.15
C ALA A 126 -0.89 1.82 -8.42
N ASN A 127 -1.48 2.86 -9.03
CA ASN A 127 -0.85 3.56 -10.16
C ASN A 127 0.46 4.23 -9.73
N LEU A 128 0.45 4.96 -8.61
CA LEU A 128 1.64 5.64 -8.09
C LEU A 128 2.78 4.65 -7.81
N LEU A 129 2.47 3.54 -7.13
CA LEU A 129 3.48 2.52 -6.77
C LEU A 129 4.10 1.88 -8.02
N ALA A 130 3.32 1.70 -9.09
CA ALA A 130 3.85 1.17 -10.35
C ALA A 130 4.92 2.08 -11.00
N TYR A 131 5.00 3.37 -10.69
CA TYR A 131 6.11 4.24 -11.14
C TYR A 131 7.46 3.92 -10.48
N PHE A 132 7.45 3.20 -9.35
CA PHE A 132 8.65 2.85 -8.59
C PHE A 132 9.24 1.49 -8.98
N GLY A 133 8.60 0.76 -9.91
CA GLY A 133 9.06 -0.54 -10.39
C GLY A 133 8.86 -1.65 -9.36
N GLY A 134 9.71 -2.69 -9.42
CA GLY A 134 9.65 -3.82 -8.50
C GLY A 134 8.46 -4.76 -8.77
N ASN A 135 8.05 -5.49 -7.74
CA ASN A 135 6.90 -6.39 -7.78
C ASN A 135 5.69 -5.70 -7.15
N LEU A 136 4.60 -5.54 -7.91
CA LEU A 136 3.36 -4.92 -7.45
C LEU A 136 2.22 -5.93 -7.54
N ILE A 137 1.70 -6.35 -6.38
CA ILE A 137 0.48 -7.12 -6.28
C ILE A 137 -0.69 -6.14 -6.10
N ILE A 138 -1.72 -6.27 -6.94
CA ILE A 138 -2.93 -5.46 -6.86
C ILE A 138 -4.10 -6.37 -6.46
N TYR A 139 -4.68 -6.12 -5.29
CA TYR A 139 -5.97 -6.68 -4.94
C TYR A 139 -7.09 -5.90 -5.62
N ASN A 140 -7.87 -6.58 -6.44
CA ASN A 140 -9.01 -6.00 -7.13
C ASN A 140 -10.18 -6.97 -7.14
N LYS A 141 -11.17 -6.75 -6.26
CA LYS A 141 -12.36 -7.57 -6.18
C LYS A 141 -13.34 -7.23 -7.32
N MET A 142 -13.53 -5.94 -7.56
CA MET A 142 -14.54 -5.36 -8.45
C MET A 142 -13.98 -4.15 -9.21
N GLY A 143 -14.27 -4.05 -10.51
CA GLY A 143 -13.87 -2.90 -11.34
C GLY A 143 -13.38 -3.32 -12.73
N PRO A 144 -13.29 -2.39 -13.70
CA PRO A 144 -12.79 -2.69 -15.04
C PRO A 144 -11.30 -3.08 -15.05
N GLU A 145 -10.54 -2.70 -14.02
CA GLU A 145 -9.13 -3.04 -13.85
C GLU A 145 -8.91 -4.49 -13.37
N VAL A 146 -10.00 -5.23 -13.11
CA VAL A 146 -9.97 -6.64 -12.67
C VAL A 146 -9.42 -7.54 -13.77
N SER A 147 -9.70 -7.17 -15.02
CA SER A 147 -9.19 -7.84 -16.20
C SER A 147 -8.07 -6.98 -16.78
N ILE A 148 -6.84 -7.27 -16.38
CA ILE A 148 -5.64 -6.84 -17.11
C ILE A 148 -5.24 -7.96 -18.10
N PRO A 149 -5.89 -8.14 -19.26
CA PRO A 149 -5.12 -8.43 -20.45
C PRO A 149 -4.27 -7.19 -20.73
N THR A 150 -3.05 -7.42 -21.19
CA THR A 150 -2.08 -6.41 -21.65
C THR A 150 -2.63 -5.39 -22.69
N ALA A 151 -3.84 -5.60 -23.19
CA ALA A 151 -4.57 -4.74 -24.14
C ALA A 151 -5.75 -3.93 -23.55
N SER A 152 -6.04 -4.01 -22.24
CA SER A 152 -7.09 -3.19 -21.63
C SER A 152 -6.67 -1.70 -21.60
N PRO A 153 -7.57 -0.75 -21.91
CA PRO A 153 -7.31 0.69 -21.74
C PRO A 153 -7.09 1.08 -20.27
N PHE A 154 -7.18 0.14 -19.33
CA PHE A 154 -6.88 0.30 -17.92
C PHE A 154 -5.58 -0.40 -17.46
N ALA A 155 -4.82 -1.03 -18.38
CA ALA A 155 -3.59 -1.76 -18.09
C ALA A 155 -2.35 -0.86 -17.85
N TRP A 156 -2.56 0.41 -17.45
CA TRP A 156 -1.50 1.42 -17.32
C TRP A 156 -0.39 1.02 -16.34
N TYR A 157 -0.72 0.23 -15.31
CA TYR A 157 0.24 -0.26 -14.31
C TYR A 157 1.48 -0.90 -14.95
N THR A 158 1.31 -1.63 -16.05
CA THR A 158 2.40 -2.33 -16.75
C THR A 158 3.28 -1.42 -17.61
N ARG A 159 2.84 -0.17 -17.85
CA ARG A 159 3.51 0.78 -18.76
C ARG A 159 4.32 1.86 -18.03
N PHE A 160 4.29 1.88 -16.69
CA PHE A 160 4.97 2.90 -15.89
C PHE A 160 6.43 2.54 -15.62
N GLY A 161 6.86 2.47 -14.36
CA GLY A 161 8.26 2.31 -13.95
C GLY A 161 8.87 0.93 -14.20
N GLY A 162 8.28 0.11 -15.08
CA GLY A 162 8.71 -1.27 -15.33
C GLY A 162 8.33 -2.24 -14.20
N ALA A 163 7.27 -1.95 -13.45
CA ALA A 163 6.80 -2.84 -12.40
C ALA A 163 6.29 -4.18 -12.97
N ASN A 164 6.64 -5.27 -12.30
CA ASN A 164 6.05 -6.58 -12.51
C ASN A 164 4.71 -6.64 -11.76
N VAL A 165 3.60 -6.52 -12.49
CA VAL A 165 2.27 -6.36 -11.91
C VAL A 165 1.51 -7.67 -11.93
N THR A 166 1.01 -8.09 -10.77
CA THR A 166 0.06 -9.21 -10.68
C THR A 166 -1.25 -8.75 -10.04
N VAL A 167 -2.38 -9.11 -10.63
CA VAL A 167 -3.71 -8.80 -10.08
C VAL A 167 -4.33 -10.05 -9.49
N VAL A 168 -4.84 -9.92 -8.26
CA VAL A 168 -5.56 -10.98 -7.55
C VAL A 168 -6.93 -10.50 -7.12
N ARG A 169 -7.92 -11.40 -7.16
CA ARG A 169 -9.33 -11.08 -6.88
C ARG A 169 -9.84 -11.63 -5.57
N TYR A 170 -9.22 -12.69 -5.09
CA TYR A 170 -9.66 -13.45 -3.93
C TYR A 170 -8.60 -13.33 -2.84
N TYR A 171 -9.05 -13.31 -1.59
CA TYR A 171 -8.15 -13.20 -0.45
C TYR A 171 -7.19 -14.39 -0.35
N ASP A 172 -7.66 -15.60 -0.63
CA ASP A 172 -6.80 -16.79 -0.58
C ASP A 172 -5.67 -16.70 -1.62
N ALA A 173 -5.99 -16.28 -2.84
CA ALA A 173 -5.00 -16.04 -3.88
C ALA A 173 -4.02 -14.90 -3.51
N LEU A 174 -4.49 -13.88 -2.79
CA LEU A 174 -3.63 -12.81 -2.27
C LEU A 174 -2.67 -13.33 -1.20
N VAL A 175 -3.12 -14.21 -0.31
CA VAL A 175 -2.26 -14.82 0.71
C VAL A 175 -1.27 -15.80 0.08
N GLU A 176 -1.68 -16.54 -0.95
CA GLU A 176 -0.82 -17.47 -1.67
C GLU A 176 0.30 -16.77 -2.42
N ILE A 177 0.01 -15.66 -3.10
CA ILE A 177 1.00 -14.97 -3.93
C ILE A 177 2.07 -14.20 -3.14
N VAL A 178 1.85 -13.94 -1.84
CA VAL A 178 2.83 -13.26 -0.98
C VAL A 178 3.81 -14.22 -0.28
N LEU A 179 3.64 -15.54 -0.42
CA LEU A 179 4.52 -16.57 0.14
C LEU A 179 5.94 -16.52 -0.45
#